data_AF-A0A2N7XT91-F1
#
_entry.id   AF-A0A2N7XT91-F1
#
_cell.length_a   1.000
_cell.length_b   1.000
_cell.length_c   1.000
_cell.angle_alpha   90.00
_cell.angle_beta   90.00
_cell.angle_gamma   90.00
#
_symmetry.space_group_name_H-M   'P 1'
#
loop_
_entity.id
_entity.type
_entity.pdbx_description
1 polymer ?
#
loop_
_entity_poly.entity_id
_entity_poly.type
_entity_poly.pdbx_seq_one_letter_code
_entity_poly.pdbx_strand_id
1 'polypeptide(L)' 'SGCRGLGASDYFLLARNVRASFDSRYFGPVAADSVIGRATPLWVWP' A
#
# COMPACT_ATOMS: atom_id res chain seq x y z
N SER A 1 9.36 -18.16 -10.95
CA SER A 1 9.27 -16.81 -11.55
C SER A 1 8.14 -16.08 -10.85
N GLY A 2 8.38 -14.90 -10.26
CA GLY A 2 7.33 -14.22 -9.48
C GLY A 2 7.67 -12.83 -8.98
N CYS A 3 8.72 -12.20 -9.52
CA CYS A 3 9.07 -10.84 -9.15
C CYS A 3 8.67 -9.91 -10.29
N ARG A 4 7.79 -8.95 -10.01
CA ARG A 4 7.49 -7.82 -10.90
C ARG A 4 8.10 -6.57 -10.29
N GLY A 5 8.93 -5.87 -11.05
CA GLY A 5 9.38 -4.53 -10.66
C GLY A 5 8.20 -3.55 -10.65
N LEU A 6 8.15 -2.68 -9.65
CA LEU A 6 7.18 -1.59 -9.61
C LEU A 6 7.58 -0.52 -10.63
N GLY A 7 6.60 -0.02 -11.39
CA GLY A 7 6.79 1.16 -12.23
C GLY A 7 6.92 2.43 -11.38
N ALA A 8 7.37 3.52 -11.99
CA ALA A 8 7.55 4.81 -11.30
C ALA A 8 6.23 5.36 -10.70
N SER A 9 5.08 4.97 -11.24
CA SER A 9 3.76 5.39 -10.78
C SER A 9 2.97 4.27 -10.11
N ASP A 10 3.64 3.17 -9.72
CA ASP A 10 3.02 2.06 -9.00
C ASP A 10 3.31 2.19 -7.50
N TYR A 11 2.27 2.00 -6.69
CA TYR A 11 2.38 1.82 -5.25
C TYR A 11 2.05 0.39 -4.86
N PHE A 12 2.83 -0.20 -3.94
CA PHE A 12 2.49 -1.47 -3.31
C PHE A 12 2.10 -1.21 -1.85
N LEU A 13 0.80 -1.32 -1.55
CA LEU A 13 0.22 -0.98 -0.26
C LEU A 13 0.23 -2.19 0.67
N LEU A 14 0.66 -2.01 1.92
CA LEU A 14 0.72 -3.04 2.95
C LEU A 14 0.24 -2.48 4.28
N ALA A 15 -0.70 -3.17 4.92
CA ALA A 15 -1.02 -2.87 6.32
C ALA A 15 0.00 -3.55 7.24
N ARG A 16 0.66 -2.76 8.08
CA ARG A 16 1.64 -3.27 9.04
C ARG A 16 0.95 -4.07 10.13
N ASN A 17 1.48 -5.24 10.46
CA ASN A 17 1.05 -6.10 11.57
C ASN A 17 -0.42 -6.59 11.52
N VAL A 18 -1.08 -6.52 10.37
CA VAL A 18 -2.45 -7.05 10.19
C VAL A 18 -2.42 -8.24 9.23
N ARG A 19 -2.48 -9.46 9.80
CA ARG A 19 -2.36 -10.71 9.03
C ARG A 19 -3.47 -10.86 7.99
N ALA A 20 -4.70 -10.51 8.35
CA ALA A 20 -5.88 -10.62 7.49
C ALA A 20 -6.16 -9.36 6.67
N SER A 21 -5.17 -8.49 6.48
CA SER A 21 -5.33 -7.28 5.67
C SER A 21 -5.54 -7.63 4.21
N PHE A 22 -6.58 -7.03 3.61
CA PHE A 22 -6.82 -7.06 2.18
C PHE A 22 -6.06 -5.90 1.53
N ASP A 23 -4.84 -6.17 1.09
CA ASP A 23 -3.91 -5.19 0.52
C ASP A 23 -3.24 -5.69 -0.77
N SER A 24 -2.17 -5.04 -1.24
CA SER A 24 -1.54 -5.32 -2.54
C SER A 24 -1.02 -6.75 -2.71
N ARG A 25 -0.95 -7.54 -1.63
CA ARG A 25 -0.71 -8.99 -1.72
C ARG A 25 -1.82 -9.75 -2.44
N TYR A 26 -3.05 -9.22 -2.45
CA TYR A 26 -4.21 -9.82 -3.11
C TYR A 26 -4.57 -9.13 -4.43
N PHE A 27 -4.61 -7.79 -4.45
CA PHE A 27 -5.04 -7.03 -5.63
C PHE A 27 -3.89 -6.46 -6.48
N GLY A 28 -2.64 -6.65 -6.04
CA GLY A 28 -1.46 -6.14 -6.75
C GLY A 28 -1.19 -4.64 -6.54
N PRO A 29 -0.29 -4.06 -7.34
CA PRO A 29 0.05 -2.63 -7.26
C PRO A 29 -1.11 -1.70 -7.63
N VAL A 30 -1.11 -0.50 -7.05
CA VAL A 30 -2.11 0.55 -7.23
C VAL A 30 -1.47 1.70 -8.03
N ALA A 31 -2.22 2.29 -8.95
CA ALA A 31 -1.75 3.45 -9.71
C ALA A 31 -1.70 4.72 -8.85
N ALA A 32 -0.71 5.57 -9.09
CA ALA A 32 -0.50 6.81 -8.36
C ALA A 32 -1.70 7.77 -8.37
N ASP A 33 -2.44 7.81 -9.48
CA ASP A 33 -3.65 8.63 -9.65
C ASP A 33 -4.84 8.17 -8.79
N SER A 34 -4.80 6.95 -8.27
CA SER A 34 -5.81 6.39 -7.38
C SER A 34 -5.56 6.76 -5.91
N VAL A 35 -4.41 7.38 -5.61
CA VAL A 35 -4.05 7.85 -4.26
C VAL A 35 -4.62 9.24 -4.03
N ILE A 36 -5.55 9.35 -3.09
CA ILE A 36 -6.18 10.64 -2.73
C ILE A 36 -5.20 11.54 -1.96
N GLY A 37 -4.37 10.97 -1.10
CA GLY A 37 -3.38 11.71 -0.30
C GLY A 37 -2.75 10.87 0.82
N ARG A 38 -1.92 11.50 1.63
CA ARG A 38 -1.29 10.87 2.81
C ARG A 38 -2.13 11.13 4.06
N ALA A 39 -2.49 10.07 4.77
CA ALA A 39 -3.20 10.21 6.05
C ALA A 39 -2.33 10.95 7.09
N THR A 40 -2.90 11.96 7.74
CA THR A 40 -2.30 12.63 8.91
C THR A 40 -2.76 11.88 10.16
N PRO A 41 -1.86 11.36 11.00
CA PRO A 41 -2.26 10.66 12.21
C PRO A 41 -2.96 11.62 13.17
N LEU A 42 -4.10 11.19 13.72
CA LEU A 42 -4.85 11.96 14.72
C LEU A 42 -4.20 11.88 16.11
N TRP A 43 -3.58 10.74 16.42
CA TRP A 43 -2.83 10.50 17.65
C TRP A 43 -1.70 9.51 17.38
N VAL A 44 -0.52 9.75 17.96
CA VAL A 44 0.60 8.81 18.01
C VAL A 44 0.96 8.63 19.48
N TRP A 45 0.47 7.55 20.08
CA TRP A 45 0.76 7.26 21.48
C TRP A 45 2.27 7.10 21.70
N PRO A 46 2.83 7.61 22.82
CA PRO A 46 4.15 7.22 23.31
C PRO A 46 4.21 5.73 23.72
#